data_AF-Q1Z2M7-F1
#
_entry.id   AF-Q1Z2M7-F1
#
_cell.length_a   1.000
_cell.length_b   1.000
_cell.length_c   1.000
_cell.angle_alpha   90.00
_cell.angle_beta   90.00
_cell.angle_gamma   90.00
#
_symmetry.space_group_name_H-M   'P 1'
#
loop_
_entity.id
_entity.type
_entity.pdbx_description
1 polymer ?
#
loop_
_entity_poly.entity_id
_entity_poly.type
_entity_poly.pdbx_seq_one_letter_code
_entity_poly.pdbx_strand_id
1 'polypeptide(L)'
;MVALLPILAGIGTALRLPALVSSIFAVAMSVFGWFLTWFTKRTAMNLTIIALVSALALVNLLALKGILSGLSYVLPPGISEGFAMVIPSNAPACLSAVFSARVIRWVWEWKAWAIAWMSHV
;
A
#
# COMPACT_ATOMS: atom_id res chain seq x y z
N MET A 1 -9.15 -60.49 -31.10
CA MET A 1 -8.28 -59.34 -30.73
C MET A 1 -8.75 -58.01 -31.36
N VAL A 2 -9.97 -57.90 -31.92
CA VAL A 2 -10.35 -56.76 -32.79
C VAL A 2 -11.46 -55.86 -32.19
N ALA A 3 -12.05 -56.21 -31.04
CA ALA A 3 -13.19 -55.49 -30.48
C ALA A 3 -12.84 -54.23 -29.63
N LEU A 4 -11.57 -53.98 -29.31
CA LEU A 4 -11.15 -52.87 -28.44
C LEU A 4 -10.82 -51.56 -29.19
N LEU A 5 -10.51 -51.63 -30.48
CA LEU A 5 -10.23 -50.47 -31.33
C LEU A 5 -11.36 -49.43 -31.40
N PRO A 6 -12.65 -49.80 -31.58
CA PRO A 6 -13.73 -48.81 -31.66
C PRO A 6 -14.02 -48.13 -30.31
N ILE A 7 -13.75 -48.80 -29.18
CA ILE A 7 -13.92 -48.23 -27.83
C ILE A 7 -12.81 -47.21 -27.53
N LEU A 8 -11.56 -47.54 -27.85
CA LEU A 8 -10.42 -46.61 -27.74
C LEU A 8 -10.58 -45.39 -28.67
N ALA A 9 -11.12 -45.59 -29.88
CA ALA A 9 -11.44 -44.49 -30.79
C ALA A 9 -12.58 -43.60 -30.27
N GLY A 10 -13.62 -44.19 -29.65
CA GLY A 10 -14.73 -43.45 -29.04
C GLY A 10 -14.33 -42.64 -27.80
N ILE A 11 -13.41 -43.16 -26.98
CA ILE A 11 -12.84 -42.43 -25.84
C ILE A 11 -11.96 -41.26 -26.34
N GLY A 12 -11.18 -41.48 -27.40
CA GLY A 12 -10.34 -40.46 -28.03
C GLY A 12 -11.12 -39.29 -28.64
N THR A 13 -12.35 -39.51 -29.12
CA THR A 13 -13.23 -38.42 -29.61
C THR A 13 -14.02 -37.76 -28.49
N ALA A 14 -14.45 -38.51 -27.47
CA ALA A 14 -15.13 -37.98 -26.29
C ALA A 14 -14.23 -37.10 -25.41
N LEU A 15 -12.91 -37.33 -25.41
CA LEU A 15 -11.93 -36.53 -24.65
C LEU A 15 -11.54 -35.21 -25.35
N ARG A 16 -11.75 -35.07 -26.66
CA ARG A 16 -11.38 -33.86 -27.42
C ARG A 16 -12.25 -32.64 -27.06
N LEU A 17 -13.54 -32.85 -26.86
CA LEU A 17 -14.47 -31.79 -26.43
C LEU A 17 -14.14 -31.23 -25.04
N PRO A 18 -14.00 -32.04 -23.96
CA PRO A 18 -13.61 -31.53 -22.65
C PRO A 18 -12.18 -31.00 -22.60
N ALA A 19 -11.24 -31.51 -23.42
CA ALA A 19 -9.89 -30.95 -23.54
C ALA A 19 -9.88 -29.55 -24.19
N LEU A 20 -10.68 -29.31 -25.24
CA LEU A 20 -10.82 -27.97 -25.82
C LEU A 20 -11.50 -27.00 -24.85
N VAL A 21 -12.59 -27.43 -24.21
CA VAL A 21 -13.30 -26.60 -23.23
C VAL A 21 -12.39 -26.23 -22.07
N SER A 22 -11.68 -27.19 -21.47
CA SER A 22 -10.73 -26.93 -20.39
C SER A 22 -9.57 -26.03 -20.80
N SER A 23 -9.08 -26.12 -22.05
CA SER A 23 -8.03 -25.21 -22.54
C SER A 23 -8.50 -23.76 -22.67
N ILE A 24 -9.74 -23.53 -23.14
CA ILE A 24 -10.33 -22.19 -23.24
C ILE A 24 -10.56 -21.61 -21.84
N PHE A 25 -11.06 -22.41 -20.91
CA PHE A 25 -11.20 -22.00 -19.51
C PHE A 25 -9.85 -21.73 -18.84
N ALA A 26 -8.81 -22.53 -19.12
CA ALA A 26 -7.47 -22.31 -18.58
C ALA A 26 -6.87 -20.99 -19.08
N VAL A 27 -7.02 -20.67 -20.37
CA VAL A 27 -6.57 -19.40 -20.94
C VAL A 27 -7.38 -18.24 -20.33
N ALA A 28 -8.70 -18.36 -20.23
CA ALA A 28 -9.53 -17.34 -19.59
C ALA A 28 -9.09 -17.08 -18.14
N MET A 29 -8.88 -18.14 -17.35
CA MET A 29 -8.41 -18.02 -15.96
C MET A 29 -7.01 -17.42 -15.85
N SER A 30 -6.12 -17.69 -16.81
CA SER A 30 -4.78 -17.07 -16.84
C SER A 30 -4.86 -15.55 -17.07
N VAL A 31 -5.76 -15.09 -17.95
CA VAL A 31 -5.97 -13.67 -18.23
C VAL A 31 -6.63 -12.98 -17.03
N PHE A 32 -7.64 -13.61 -16.42
CA PHE A 32 -8.25 -13.10 -15.20
C PHE A 32 -7.25 -13.07 -14.03
N GLY A 33 -6.42 -14.10 -13.88
CA GLY A 33 -5.37 -14.14 -12.86
C GLY A 33 -4.32 -13.04 -13.05
N TRP A 34 -3.90 -12.80 -14.30
CA TRP A 34 -3.02 -11.67 -14.63
C TRP A 34 -3.67 -10.32 -14.30
N PHE A 35 -4.94 -10.13 -14.67
CA PHE A 35 -5.66 -8.89 -14.39
C PHE A 35 -5.82 -8.65 -12.88
N LEU A 36 -6.19 -9.68 -12.13
CA LEU A 36 -6.32 -9.61 -10.67
C LEU A 36 -4.99 -9.30 -10.00
N THR A 37 -3.90 -9.97 -10.40
CA THR A 37 -2.57 -9.67 -9.83
C THR A 37 -2.08 -8.27 -10.19
N TRP A 38 -2.38 -7.77 -11.40
CA TRP A 38 -2.06 -6.41 -11.79
C TRP A 38 -2.87 -5.37 -11.00
N PHE A 39 -4.18 -5.59 -10.87
CA PHE A 39 -5.08 -4.71 -10.14
C PHE A 39 -4.75 -4.67 -8.65
N THR A 40 -4.55 -5.84 -8.04
CA THR A 40 -4.19 -5.97 -6.61
C THR A 40 -2.83 -5.34 -6.33
N LYS A 41 -1.81 -5.53 -7.17
CA LYS A 41 -0.51 -4.88 -6.99
C LYS A 41 -0.62 -3.36 -7.00
N ARG A 42 -1.35 -2.78 -7.96
CA ARG A 42 -1.52 -1.32 -8.05
C ARG A 42 -2.32 -0.77 -6.87
N THR A 43 -3.44 -1.40 -6.53
CA THR A 43 -4.29 -0.96 -5.42
C THR A 43 -3.58 -1.12 -4.07
N ALA A 44 -2.89 -2.24 -3.84
CA ALA A 44 -2.12 -2.46 -2.62
C ALA A 44 -1.00 -1.43 -2.45
N MET A 45 -0.25 -1.11 -3.52
CA MET A 45 0.78 -0.06 -3.45
C MET A 45 0.20 1.31 -3.13
N ASN A 46 -0.89 1.72 -3.77
CA ASN A 46 -1.51 3.02 -3.48
C ASN A 46 -2.08 3.07 -2.06
N LEU A 47 -2.73 2.00 -1.62
CA LEU A 47 -3.31 1.91 -0.29
C LEU A 47 -2.23 1.95 0.79
N THR A 48 -1.13 1.22 0.60
CA THR A 48 0.00 1.21 1.54
C THR A 48 0.66 2.58 1.64
N ILE A 49 0.81 3.32 0.52
CA ILE A 49 1.33 4.68 0.56
C ILE A 49 0.41 5.58 1.38
N ILE A 50 -0.90 5.58 1.10
CA ILE A 50 -1.87 6.42 1.81
C ILE A 50 -1.90 6.07 3.30
N ALA A 51 -1.91 4.77 3.64
CA ALA A 51 -1.88 4.28 5.01
C ALA A 51 -0.60 4.69 5.74
N LEU A 52 0.56 4.64 5.06
CA LEU A 52 1.83 5.07 5.63
C LEU A 52 1.81 6.57 5.94
N VAL A 53 1.35 7.41 4.99
CA VAL A 53 1.29 8.86 5.19
C VAL A 53 0.35 9.24 6.33
N SER A 54 -0.84 8.64 6.37
CA SER A 54 -1.83 8.93 7.41
C SER A 54 -1.37 8.44 8.78
N ALA A 55 -0.79 7.25 8.87
CA ALA A 55 -0.22 6.73 10.12
C ALA A 55 0.89 7.65 10.64
N LEU A 56 1.79 8.10 9.77
CA LEU A 56 2.88 9.00 10.16
C LEU A 56 2.35 10.35 10.67
N ALA A 57 1.32 10.89 10.01
CA ALA A 57 0.66 12.12 10.44
C ALA A 57 0.00 11.97 11.82
N LEU A 58 -0.67 10.83 12.08
CA LEU A 58 -1.29 10.54 13.38
C LEU A 58 -0.25 10.40 14.50
N VAL A 59 0.86 9.71 14.25
CA VAL A 59 1.94 9.58 15.24
C VAL A 59 2.53 10.95 15.58
N ASN A 60 2.79 11.78 14.57
CA ASN A 60 3.32 13.13 14.77
C ASN A 60 2.33 14.05 15.49
N LEU A 61 1.03 13.91 15.21
CA LEU A 61 -0.03 14.60 15.94
C LEU A 61 0.00 14.29 17.43
N LEU A 62 0.03 13.00 17.76
CA LEU A 62 0.05 12.54 19.14
C LEU A 62 1.32 12.99 19.87
N ALA A 63 2.47 12.91 19.19
CA ALA A 63 3.74 13.39 19.73
C ALA A 63 3.70 14.90 20.03
N LEU A 64 3.24 15.72 19.07
CA LEU A 64 3.12 17.17 19.25
C LEU A 64 2.15 17.54 20.37
N LYS A 65 0.97 16.89 20.42
CA LYS A 65 0.00 17.12 21.50
C LYS A 65 0.56 16.70 22.86
N GLY A 66 1.29 15.58 22.92
CA GLY A 66 1.96 15.12 24.14
C GLY A 66 3.00 16.13 24.65
N ILE A 67 3.84 16.65 23.76
CA ILE A 67 4.82 17.70 24.10
C ILE A 67 4.11 18.96 24.61
N LEU A 68 3.07 19.42 23.91
CA LEU A 68 2.31 20.61 24.32
C LEU A 68 1.63 20.42 25.68
N SER A 69 1.06 19.25 25.96
CA SER A 69 0.47 18.95 27.27
C SER A 69 1.52 18.90 28.38
N GLY A 70 2.68 18.28 28.14
CA GLY A 70 3.77 18.27 29.11
C GLY A 70 4.31 19.68 29.38
N LEU A 71 4.37 20.51 28.34
CA LEU A 71 4.80 21.89 28.43
C LEU A 71 3.79 22.73 29.24
N SER A 72 2.48 22.57 29.01
CA SER A 72 1.44 23.27 29.78
C SER A 72 1.45 22.97 31.29
N TYR A 73 1.99 21.82 31.70
CA TYR A 73 2.15 21.48 33.12
C TYR A 73 3.26 22.28 33.80
N VAL A 74 4.29 22.66 33.04
CA VAL A 74 5.49 23.34 33.56
C VAL A 74 5.39 24.85 33.43
N LEU A 75 4.59 25.38 32.50
CA LEU A 75 4.50 26.82 32.29
C LEU A 75 3.54 27.53 33.27
N PRO A 76 3.88 28.77 33.68
CA PRO A 76 2.95 29.65 34.37
C PRO A 76 1.68 29.92 33.52
N PRO A 77 0.49 29.99 34.16
CA PRO A 77 -0.80 30.04 33.46
C PRO A 77 -0.94 31.27 32.53
N GLY A 78 -0.34 32.41 32.88
CA GLY A 78 -0.37 33.61 32.04
C GLY A 78 0.31 33.46 30.68
N ILE A 79 1.31 32.56 30.57
CA ILE A 79 1.99 32.30 29.29
C ILE A 79 1.18 31.29 28.45
N SER A 80 0.54 30.30 29.09
CA SER A 80 -0.32 29.33 28.40
C SER A 80 -1.52 30.00 27.71
N GLU A 81 -2.20 30.91 28.40
CA GLU A 81 -3.33 31.68 27.88
C GLU A 81 -2.90 32.62 26.73
N GLY A 82 -1.74 33.27 26.86
CA GLY A 82 -1.18 34.14 25.82
C GLY A 82 -0.81 33.40 24.54
N PHE A 83 -0.25 32.18 24.65
CA PHE A 83 0.07 31.35 23.49
C PHE A 83 -1.18 30.82 22.79
N ALA A 84 -2.26 30.56 23.52
CA ALA A 84 -3.54 30.14 22.95
C ALA A 84 -4.22 31.24 22.10
N MET A 85 -3.91 32.52 22.34
CA MET A 85 -4.40 33.63 21.50
C MET A 85 -3.66 33.75 20.15
N VAL A 86 -2.41 33.30 20.07
CA VAL A 86 -1.57 33.43 18.85
C VAL A 86 -1.59 32.17 18.01
N ILE A 87 -1.58 30.99 18.64
CA ILE A 87 -1.51 29.71 17.95
C ILE A 87 -2.92 29.13 17.80
N PRO A 88 -3.42 28.95 16.57
CA PRO A 88 -4.74 28.38 16.37
C PRO A 88 -4.78 26.90 16.78
N SER A 89 -5.94 26.43 17.23
CA SER A 89 -6.13 25.08 17.79
C SER A 89 -5.83 23.94 16.79
N ASN A 90 -5.87 24.23 15.49
CA ASN A 90 -5.53 23.32 14.39
C ASN A 90 -4.03 23.32 14.04
N ALA A 91 -3.22 24.22 14.58
CA ALA A 91 -1.80 24.32 14.26
C ALA A 91 -1.02 23.00 14.45
N PRO A 92 -1.25 22.20 15.51
CA PRO A 92 -0.55 20.93 15.67
C PRO A 92 -0.86 19.94 14.53
N ALA A 93 -2.07 19.98 13.98
CA ALA A 93 -2.48 19.15 12.85
C ALA A 93 -1.91 19.61 11.51
N CYS A 94 -1.79 20.92 11.30
CA CYS A 94 -1.13 21.44 10.12
C CYS A 94 0.38 21.16 10.15
N LEU A 95 1.02 21.35 11.31
CA LEU A 95 2.45 21.09 11.49
C LEU A 95 2.79 19.61 11.33
N SER A 96 1.98 18.71 11.87
CA SER A 96 2.18 17.26 11.70
C SER A 96 2.05 16.84 10.23
N ALA A 97 1.11 17.42 9.48
CA ALA A 97 0.93 17.12 8.06
C ALA A 97 2.15 17.58 7.23
N VAL A 98 2.63 18.81 7.47
CA VAL A 98 3.82 19.35 6.80
C VAL A 98 5.07 18.54 7.14
N PHE A 99 5.25 18.19 8.42
CA PHE A 99 6.38 17.40 8.87
C PHE A 99 6.37 16.00 8.24
N SER A 100 5.19 15.35 8.21
CA SER A 100 5.04 14.03 7.59
C SER A 100 5.38 14.05 6.10
N ALA A 101 4.95 15.08 5.37
CA ALA A 101 5.30 15.25 3.95
C ALA A 101 6.82 15.37 3.74
N ARG A 102 7.53 16.09 4.61
CA ARG A 102 8.99 16.22 4.55
C ARG A 102 9.70 14.90 4.83
N VAL A 103 9.25 14.14 5.83
CA VAL A 103 9.83 12.83 6.15
C VAL A 103 9.66 11.85 4.98
N ILE A 104 8.48 11.84 4.35
CA ILE A 104 8.24 10.97 3.19
C ILE A 104 9.16 11.33 2.02
N ARG A 105 9.35 12.63 1.74
CA ARG A 105 10.30 13.08 0.72
C ARG A 105 11.73 12.61 1.03
N TRP A 106 12.16 12.75 2.28
CA TRP A 106 13.48 12.30 2.72
C TRP A 106 13.68 10.78 2.54
N VAL A 107 12.67 9.97 2.88
CA VAL A 107 12.72 8.50 2.66
C VAL A 107 12.88 8.17 1.17
N TRP A 108 12.18 8.90 0.28
CA TRP A 108 12.30 8.69 -1.17
C TRP A 108 13.67 9.07 -1.71
N GLU A 109 14.24 10.19 -1.26
CA GLU A 109 15.60 10.60 -1.61
C GLU A 109 16.63 9.55 -1.15
N TRP A 110 16.45 8.98 0.05
CA TRP A 110 17.27 7.88 0.55
C TRP A 110 17.19 6.61 -0.29
N LYS A 111 15.99 6.21 -0.70
CA LYS A 111 15.80 5.03 -1.57
C LYS A 111 16.47 5.23 -2.93
N ALA A 112 16.37 6.43 -3.50
CA ALA A 112 17.03 6.74 -4.76
C ALA A 112 18.56 6.69 -4.63
N TRP A 113 19.11 7.27 -3.57
CA TRP A 113 20.54 7.20 -3.27
C TRP A 113 21.04 5.77 -3.07
N ALA A 114 20.30 4.94 -2.31
CA ALA A 114 20.67 3.55 -2.06
C ALA A 114 20.69 2.70 -3.35
N ILE A 115 19.73 2.91 -4.26
CA ILE A 115 19.71 2.22 -5.57
C ILE A 115 20.91 2.65 -6.42
N ALA A 116 21.19 3.95 -6.48
CA ALA A 116 22.35 4.46 -7.21
C ALA A 116 23.65 3.86 -6.66
N TRP A 117 23.80 3.80 -5.33
CA TRP A 117 24.98 3.20 -4.69
C TRP A 117 25.18 1.73 -5.07
N MET A 118 24.12 0.91 -5.06
CA MET A 118 24.21 -0.50 -5.43
C MET A 118 24.54 -0.72 -6.92
N SER A 119 24.20 0.21 -7.80
CA SER A 119 24.48 0.08 -9.24
C SER A 119 25.94 0.32 -9.64
N HIS A 120 26.74 0.90 -8.75
CA HIS A 120 28.16 1.18 -8.96
C HIS A 120 29.10 0.13 -8.35
N VAL A 121 28.53 -0.95 -7.79
CA VAL A 121 29.24 -2.13 -7.25
C VAL A 121 29.09 -3.28 -8.24
#